data_AF-A0A3M5FYV1-F1
#
_entry.id   AF-A0A3M5FYV1-F1
#
_cell.length_a   1.000
_cell.length_b   1.000
_cell.length_c   1.000
_cell.angle_alpha   90.00
_cell.angle_beta   90.00
_cell.angle_gamma   90.00
#
_symmetry.space_group_name_H-M   'P 1'
#
loop_
_entity.id
_entity.type
_entity.pdbx_description
1 polymer ?
#
loop_
_entity_poly.entity_id
_entity_poly.type
_entity_poly.pdbx_seq_one_letter_code
_entity_poly.pdbx_strand_id
1 'polypeptide(L)'
;MYQAQYWVELQSLKAHVYYLELYQIRSENIERGISIVLAIASAGSIGGWAIWKEYAFLWGVLIMLSQVISVVYKFLPFKARIKPLSAAGIELSVLADEAEKAWFDVAQGELTEREINDKRFAIRKKKSAVMKSAFSGMALPEKTSLMKKAEVQMRKYFLSHYPELINE
;
A
#
# COMPACT_ATOMS: atom_id res chain seq x y z
N MET A 1 23.96 -17.96 -12.37
CA MET A 1 23.62 -17.47 -11.00
C MET A 1 23.06 -16.05 -10.98
N TYR A 2 23.62 -15.09 -11.74
CA TYR A 2 23.19 -13.69 -11.70
C TYR A 2 21.79 -13.43 -12.26
N GLN A 3 21.35 -14.17 -13.29
CA GLN A 3 19.97 -14.12 -13.80
C GLN A 3 18.96 -14.48 -12.69
N ALA A 4 19.18 -15.58 -11.95
CA ALA A 4 18.32 -15.98 -10.83
C ALA A 4 18.27 -14.92 -9.72
N GLN A 5 19.39 -14.24 -9.43
CA GLN A 5 19.42 -13.16 -8.45
C GLN A 5 18.63 -11.93 -8.91
N TYR A 6 18.68 -11.60 -10.21
CA TYR A 6 17.87 -10.54 -10.79
C TYR A 6 16.38 -10.88 -10.73
N TRP A 7 16.02 -12.13 -11.06
CA TRP A 7 14.65 -12.63 -10.99
C TRP A 7 14.05 -12.53 -9.58
N VAL A 8 14.81 -12.96 -8.56
CA VAL A 8 14.38 -12.83 -7.16
C VAL A 8 14.19 -11.37 -6.76
N GLU A 9 15.05 -10.46 -7.24
CA GLU A 9 14.90 -9.03 -6.98
C GLU A 9 13.65 -8.45 -7.65
N LEU A 10 13.35 -8.85 -8.90
CA LEU A 10 12.15 -8.46 -9.63
C LEU A 10 10.87 -8.93 -8.91
N GLN A 11 10.83 -10.19 -8.48
CA GLN A 11 9.72 -10.73 -7.70
C GLN A 11 9.53 -9.96 -6.39
N SER A 12 10.62 -9.69 -5.68
CA SER A 12 10.59 -8.89 -4.46
C SER A 12 10.05 -7.49 -4.74
N LEU A 13 10.49 -6.83 -5.81
CA LEU A 13 10.01 -5.51 -6.21
C LEU A 13 8.51 -5.51 -6.49
N LYS A 14 8.00 -6.45 -7.32
CA LYS A 14 6.57 -6.56 -7.63
C LYS A 14 5.74 -6.86 -6.38
N ALA A 15 6.24 -7.71 -5.47
CA ALA A 15 5.60 -7.95 -4.18
C ALA A 15 5.52 -6.68 -3.32
N HIS A 16 6.54 -5.82 -3.34
CA HIS A 16 6.49 -4.53 -2.64
C HIS A 16 5.49 -3.56 -3.26
N VAL A 17 5.33 -3.55 -4.59
CA VAL A 17 4.28 -2.76 -5.28
C VAL A 17 2.90 -3.16 -4.76
N TYR A 18 2.56 -4.46 -4.83
CA TYR A 18 1.29 -4.96 -4.33
C TYR A 18 1.10 -4.72 -2.83
N TYR A 19 2.18 -4.77 -2.05
CA TYR A 19 2.13 -4.44 -0.63
C TYR A 19 1.68 -3.00 -0.39
N LEU A 20 2.26 -2.03 -1.12
CA LEU A 20 1.87 -0.61 -1.01
C LEU A 20 0.43 -0.38 -1.47
N GLU A 21 0.00 -0.99 -2.57
CA GLU A 21 -1.38 -0.91 -3.07
C GLU A 21 -2.40 -1.46 -2.06
N LEU A 22 -2.16 -2.67 -1.53
CA LEU A 22 -3.02 -3.28 -0.52
C LEU A 22 -3.06 -2.44 0.76
N TYR A 23 -1.92 -1.85 1.14
CA TYR A 23 -1.85 -0.95 2.28
C TYR A 23 -2.64 0.34 2.04
N GLN A 24 -2.56 0.91 0.84
CA GLN A 24 -3.34 2.08 0.42
C GLN A 24 -4.84 1.78 0.49
N ILE A 25 -5.31 0.70 -0.18
CA ILE A 25 -6.71 0.29 -0.21
C ILE A 25 -7.25 0.09 1.21
N ARG A 26 -6.47 -0.57 2.08
CA ARG A 26 -6.85 -0.75 3.48
C ARG A 26 -7.01 0.59 4.20
N SER A 27 -6.08 1.51 3.99
CA SER A 27 -6.09 2.82 4.64
C SER A 27 -7.29 3.64 4.16
N GLU A 28 -7.60 3.60 2.86
CA GLU A 28 -8.80 4.23 2.29
C GLU A 28 -10.10 3.63 2.83
N ASN A 29 -10.18 2.32 2.99
CA ASN A 29 -11.38 1.67 3.51
C ASN A 29 -11.64 2.04 4.97
N ILE A 30 -10.60 2.13 5.79
CA ILE A 30 -10.70 2.61 7.18
C ILE A 30 -11.19 4.07 7.19
N GLU A 31 -10.60 4.91 6.34
CA GLU A 31 -10.94 6.33 6.21
C GLU A 31 -12.42 6.53 5.82
N ARG A 32 -12.88 5.79 4.82
CA ARG A 32 -14.29 5.80 4.37
C ARG A 32 -15.21 5.32 5.48
N GLY A 33 -14.84 4.24 6.19
CA GLY A 33 -15.63 3.70 7.29
C GLY A 33 -15.81 4.70 8.44
N ILE A 34 -14.72 5.35 8.89
CA ILE A 34 -14.78 6.38 9.93
C ILE A 34 -15.66 7.55 9.48
N SER A 35 -15.48 8.00 8.23
CA SER A 35 -16.26 9.12 7.66
C SER A 35 -17.76 8.82 7.64
N ILE A 36 -18.15 7.60 7.24
CA ILE A 36 -19.56 7.16 7.22
C ILE A 36 -20.14 7.09 8.63
N VAL A 37 -19.43 6.46 9.57
CA VAL A 37 -19.88 6.36 10.96
C VAL A 37 -20.05 7.75 11.57
N LEU A 38 -19.11 8.66 11.32
CA LEU A 38 -19.18 10.01 11.83
C LEU A 38 -20.34 10.81 11.22
N ALA A 39 -20.61 10.64 9.93
CA ALA A 39 -21.75 11.27 9.26
C ALA A 39 -23.09 10.77 9.83
N ILE A 40 -23.24 9.46 9.99
CA ILE A 40 -24.45 8.84 10.57
C ILE A 40 -24.62 9.28 12.03
N ALA A 41 -23.55 9.22 12.82
CA ALA A 41 -23.59 9.64 14.22
C ALA A 41 -23.96 11.12 14.36
N SER A 42 -23.40 12.00 13.53
CA SER A 42 -23.70 13.43 13.55
C SER A 42 -25.13 13.72 13.14
N ALA A 43 -25.61 13.17 12.02
CA ALA A 43 -26.96 13.40 11.53
C ALA A 43 -28.02 12.75 12.44
N GLY A 44 -27.77 11.52 12.87
CA GLY A 44 -28.66 10.76 13.75
C GLY A 44 -28.78 11.37 15.14
N SER A 45 -27.68 11.88 15.71
CA SER A 45 -27.71 12.46 17.05
C SER A 45 -28.50 13.76 17.11
N ILE A 46 -28.42 14.60 16.07
CA ILE A 46 -29.16 15.87 16.00
C ILE A 46 -30.64 15.62 15.70
N GLY A 47 -30.95 14.72 14.75
CA GLY A 47 -32.32 14.36 14.43
C GLY A 47 -33.03 13.68 15.60
N GLY A 48 -32.36 12.76 16.28
CA GLY A 48 -32.88 12.07 17.45
C GLY A 48 -33.13 13.00 18.64
N TRP A 49 -32.20 13.91 18.92
CA TRP A 49 -32.36 14.93 19.96
C TRP A 49 -33.53 15.89 19.71
N ALA A 50 -33.80 16.22 18.44
CA ALA A 50 -34.90 17.11 18.06
C ALA A 50 -36.28 16.46 18.24
N ILE A 51 -36.41 15.16 17.98
CA ILE A 51 -37.70 14.44 17.97
C ILE A 51 -38.00 13.81 19.34
N TRP A 52 -37.01 13.20 20.01
CA TRP A 52 -37.21 12.42 21.24
C TRP A 52 -36.55 13.07 22.45
N LYS A 53 -37.25 14.08 22.99
CA LYS A 53 -36.83 14.86 24.16
C LYS A 53 -36.68 14.02 25.44
N GLU A 54 -37.45 12.94 25.58
CA GLU A 54 -37.38 12.02 26.74
C GLU A 54 -36.04 11.31 26.86
N TYR A 55 -35.31 11.14 25.75
CA TYR A 55 -33.97 10.53 25.71
C TYR A 55 -32.86 11.56 25.51
N ALA A 56 -33.11 12.84 25.82
CA ALA A 56 -32.16 13.93 25.56
C ALA A 56 -30.76 13.69 26.17
N PHE A 57 -30.69 13.01 27.33
CA PHE A 57 -29.41 12.62 27.94
C PHE A 57 -28.63 11.61 27.09
N LEU A 58 -29.26 10.55 26.58
CA LEU A 58 -28.62 9.56 25.70
C LEU A 58 -28.12 10.21 24.40
N TRP A 59 -28.91 11.11 23.82
CA TRP A 59 -28.51 11.86 22.63
C TRP A 59 -27.36 12.83 22.92
N GLY A 60 -27.35 13.48 24.08
CA GLY A 60 -26.23 14.32 24.53
C GLY A 60 -24.91 13.55 24.66
N VAL A 61 -24.95 12.33 25.18
CA VAL A 61 -23.77 11.44 25.25
C VAL A 61 -23.29 11.05 23.85
N LEU A 62 -24.18 10.73 22.92
CA LEU A 62 -23.82 10.43 21.53
C LEU A 62 -23.18 11.62 20.81
N ILE A 63 -23.68 12.83 21.04
CA ILE A 63 -23.07 14.07 20.52
C ILE A 63 -21.66 14.23 21.09
N MET A 64 -21.49 14.10 22.41
CA MET A 64 -20.19 14.22 23.05
C MET A 64 -19.18 13.20 22.50
N LEU A 65 -19.57 11.92 22.37
CA LEU A 65 -18.72 10.88 21.78
C LEU A 65 -18.37 11.20 20.32
N SER A 66 -19.31 11.71 19.53
CA SER A 66 -19.06 12.12 18.14
C SER A 66 -18.03 13.25 18.05
N GLN A 67 -18.05 14.20 19.00
CA GLN A 67 -17.04 15.27 19.08
C GLN A 67 -15.66 14.73 19.46
N VAL A 68 -15.59 13.81 20.43
CA VAL A 68 -14.33 13.16 20.82
C VAL A 68 -13.73 12.40 19.63
N ILE A 69 -14.53 11.61 18.92
CA ILE A 69 -14.07 10.88 17.72
C ILE A 69 -13.58 11.85 16.65
N SER A 70 -14.29 12.97 16.41
CA SER A 70 -13.90 14.00 15.44
C SER A 70 -12.54 14.63 15.75
N VAL A 71 -12.24 14.84 17.04
CA VAL A 71 -10.95 15.38 17.49
C VAL A 71 -9.86 14.32 17.39
N VAL A 72 -10.09 13.12 17.91
CA VAL A 72 -9.12 12.00 17.85
C VAL A 72 -8.75 11.67 16.41
N TYR A 73 -9.72 11.70 15.50
CA TYR A 73 -9.51 11.44 14.08
C TYR A 73 -8.53 12.43 13.43
N LYS A 74 -8.50 13.71 13.85
CA LYS A 74 -7.50 14.68 13.38
C LYS A 74 -6.07 14.30 13.75
N PHE A 75 -5.89 13.53 14.83
CA PHE A 75 -4.58 13.04 15.28
C PHE A 75 -4.18 11.70 14.66
N LEU A 76 -5.08 11.02 13.94
CA LEU A 76 -4.78 9.77 13.27
C LEU A 76 -4.20 10.04 11.86
N PRO A 77 -2.93 9.73 11.59
CA PRO A 77 -2.26 10.09 10.34
C PRO A 77 -2.66 9.18 9.16
N PHE A 78 -3.88 8.64 9.11
CA PHE A 78 -4.32 7.77 8.03
C PHE A 78 -4.39 8.53 6.71
N LYS A 79 -5.09 9.67 6.68
CA LYS A 79 -5.20 10.53 5.50
C LYS A 79 -3.84 11.03 5.00
N ALA A 80 -2.98 11.42 5.94
CA ALA A 80 -1.64 11.92 5.64
C ALA A 80 -0.73 10.84 5.02
N ARG A 81 -0.98 9.55 5.31
CA ARG A 81 -0.20 8.42 4.78
C ARG A 81 -0.69 7.93 3.43
N ILE A 82 -1.96 8.11 3.08
CA ILE A 82 -2.54 7.62 1.81
C ILE A 82 -1.84 8.24 0.59
N LYS A 83 -1.58 9.55 0.60
CA LYS A 83 -0.96 10.25 -0.54
C LYS A 83 0.51 9.79 -0.77
N PRO A 84 1.38 9.72 0.25
CA PRO A 84 2.69 9.10 0.16
C PRO A 84 2.67 7.64 -0.32
N LEU A 85 1.74 6.83 0.19
CA LEU A 85 1.57 5.44 -0.20
C LEU A 85 1.24 5.30 -1.69
N SER A 86 0.31 6.12 -2.18
CA SER A 86 -0.10 6.12 -3.58
C SER A 86 1.02 6.57 -4.51
N ALA A 87 1.73 7.65 -4.15
CA ALA A 87 2.87 8.13 -4.93
C ALA A 87 3.98 7.07 -5.01
N ALA A 88 4.36 6.48 -3.88
CA ALA A 88 5.35 5.40 -3.83
C ALA A 88 4.90 4.15 -4.60
N GLY A 89 3.63 3.78 -4.51
CA GLY A 89 3.05 2.65 -5.23
C GLY A 89 3.16 2.82 -6.75
N ILE A 90 2.77 4.00 -7.26
CA ILE A 90 2.87 4.32 -8.69
C ILE A 90 4.32 4.32 -9.16
N GLU A 91 5.22 5.00 -8.44
CA GLU A 91 6.65 5.06 -8.81
C GLU A 91 7.31 3.68 -8.76
N LEU A 92 7.01 2.84 -7.76
CA LEU A 92 7.52 1.48 -7.71
C LEU A 92 6.91 0.57 -8.79
N SER A 93 5.65 0.79 -9.19
CA SER A 93 5.04 0.05 -10.30
C SER A 93 5.77 0.34 -11.61
N VAL A 94 6.03 1.62 -11.90
CA VAL A 94 6.82 2.01 -13.09
C VAL A 94 8.22 1.38 -13.04
N LEU A 95 8.87 1.39 -11.87
CA LEU A 95 10.16 0.73 -11.69
C LEU A 95 10.08 -0.79 -11.92
N ALA A 96 8.98 -1.42 -11.50
CA ALA A 96 8.77 -2.86 -11.70
C ALA A 96 8.59 -3.19 -13.18
N ASP A 97 7.85 -2.38 -13.92
CA ASP A 97 7.63 -2.57 -15.36
C ASP A 97 8.93 -2.33 -16.16
N GLU A 98 9.75 -1.34 -15.75
CA GLU A 98 11.10 -1.14 -16.30
C GLU A 98 12.01 -2.35 -16.04
N ALA A 99 11.98 -2.90 -14.83
CA ALA A 99 12.76 -4.06 -14.44
C ALA A 99 12.30 -5.34 -15.16
N GLU A 100 10.99 -5.48 -15.38
CA GLU A 100 10.40 -6.58 -16.13
C GLU A 100 10.76 -6.49 -17.63
N LYS A 101 10.76 -5.30 -18.22
CA LYS A 101 11.30 -5.10 -19.56
C LYS A 101 12.77 -5.49 -19.64
N ALA A 102 13.59 -5.05 -18.68
CA ALA A 102 15.00 -5.38 -18.62
C ALA A 102 15.27 -6.87 -18.35
N TRP A 103 14.32 -7.60 -17.76
CA TRP A 103 14.42 -9.05 -17.61
C TRP A 103 14.49 -9.77 -18.97
N PHE A 104 13.82 -9.26 -20.00
CA PHE A 104 13.89 -9.83 -21.35
C PHE A 104 15.35 -9.87 -21.87
N ASP A 105 16.07 -8.75 -21.78
CA ASP A 105 17.48 -8.65 -22.16
C ASP A 105 18.36 -9.62 -21.33
N VAL A 106 18.04 -9.77 -20.04
CA VAL A 106 18.74 -10.68 -19.11
C VAL A 106 18.50 -12.15 -19.48
N ALA A 107 17.26 -12.50 -19.84
CA ALA A 107 16.84 -13.85 -20.19
C ALA A 107 17.39 -14.29 -21.55
N GLN A 108 17.50 -13.38 -22.52
CA GLN A 108 18.13 -13.66 -23.82
C GLN A 108 19.65 -13.82 -23.75
N GLY A 109 20.27 -13.51 -22.60
CA GLY A 109 21.72 -13.60 -22.42
C GLY A 109 22.48 -12.49 -23.13
N GLU A 110 21.81 -11.41 -23.51
CA GLU A 110 22.42 -10.24 -24.18
C GLU A 110 23.28 -9.41 -23.21
N LEU A 111 23.11 -9.60 -21.91
CA LEU A 111 23.80 -8.86 -20.86
C LEU A 111 24.88 -9.69 -20.15
N THR A 112 26.01 -9.05 -19.93
CA THR A 112 27.10 -9.62 -19.12
C THR A 112 26.72 -9.70 -17.65
N GLU A 113 27.37 -10.58 -16.88
CA GLU A 113 27.13 -10.73 -15.44
C GLU A 113 27.29 -9.42 -14.66
N ARG A 114 28.24 -8.57 -15.08
CA ARG A 114 28.48 -7.26 -14.48
C ARG A 114 27.31 -6.30 -14.74
N GLU A 115 26.79 -6.26 -15.97
CA GLU A 115 25.65 -5.42 -16.33
C GLU A 115 24.36 -5.87 -15.61
N ILE A 116 24.15 -7.18 -15.45
CA ILE A 116 23.03 -7.73 -14.66
C ILE A 116 23.12 -7.24 -13.21
N ASN A 117 24.31 -7.29 -12.62
CA ASN A 117 24.52 -6.82 -11.26
C ASN A 117 24.33 -5.30 -11.14
N ASP A 118 24.81 -4.51 -12.10
CA ASP A 118 24.62 -3.06 -12.14
C ASP A 118 23.13 -2.69 -12.25
N LYS A 119 22.36 -3.37 -13.11
CA LYS A 119 20.90 -3.19 -13.21
C LYS A 119 20.20 -3.55 -11.90
N ARG A 120 20.62 -4.64 -11.23
CA ARG A 120 20.08 -5.03 -9.91
C ARG A 120 20.34 -3.98 -8.82
N PHE A 121 21.56 -3.45 -8.74
CA PHE A 121 21.86 -2.37 -7.80
C PHE A 121 21.12 -1.08 -8.13
N ALA A 122 20.91 -0.78 -9.42
CA ALA A 122 20.09 0.35 -9.86
C ALA A 122 18.64 0.23 -9.37
N ILE A 123 18.03 -0.96 -9.44
CA ILE A 123 16.69 -1.23 -8.89
C ILE A 123 16.66 -0.94 -7.38
N ARG A 124 17.60 -1.48 -6.62
CA ARG A 124 17.68 -1.26 -5.16
C ARG A 124 17.84 0.21 -4.79
N LYS A 125 18.70 0.92 -5.53
CA LYS A 125 18.94 2.35 -5.34
C LYS A 125 17.68 3.17 -5.64
N LYS A 126 17.02 2.91 -6.78
CA LYS A 126 15.76 3.57 -7.15
C LYS A 126 14.66 3.28 -6.13
N LYS A 127 14.45 2.02 -5.75
CA LYS A 127 13.48 1.61 -4.71
C LYS A 127 13.73 2.36 -3.40
N SER A 128 14.97 2.41 -2.94
CA SER A 128 15.33 3.12 -1.71
C SER A 128 15.09 4.63 -1.82
N ALA A 129 15.35 5.22 -2.98
CA ALA A 129 15.09 6.63 -3.25
C ALA A 129 13.59 6.95 -3.21
N VAL A 130 12.75 6.14 -3.88
CA VAL A 130 11.28 6.27 -3.88
C VAL A 130 10.72 6.14 -2.46
N MET A 131 11.18 5.13 -1.70
CA MET A 131 10.74 4.96 -0.32
C MET A 131 11.19 6.13 0.57
N LYS A 132 12.41 6.63 0.38
CA LYS A 132 12.92 7.76 1.15
C LYS A 132 12.19 9.07 0.82
N SER A 133 11.94 9.36 -0.45
CA SER A 133 11.24 10.56 -0.90
C SER A 133 9.79 10.56 -0.41
N ALA A 134 9.08 9.46 -0.62
CA ALA A 134 7.67 9.34 -0.25
C ALA A 134 7.47 9.38 1.27
N PHE A 135 8.30 8.67 2.04
CA PHE A 135 8.06 8.51 3.47
C PHE A 135 8.82 9.49 4.37
N SER A 136 9.90 10.17 3.94
CA SER A 136 10.55 11.32 4.60
C SER A 136 10.42 11.41 6.14
N GLY A 137 10.72 10.33 6.88
CA GLY A 137 10.66 10.27 8.35
C GLY A 137 9.43 9.58 8.97
N MET A 138 8.44 9.18 8.17
CA MET A 138 7.35 8.29 8.59
C MET A 138 7.76 6.83 8.48
N ALA A 139 7.75 6.12 9.61
CA ALA A 139 7.85 4.66 9.60
C ALA A 139 6.53 4.06 9.08
N LEU A 140 6.60 3.25 8.03
CA LEU A 140 5.48 2.41 7.64
C LEU A 140 5.44 1.21 8.59
N PRO A 141 4.38 1.03 9.40
CA PRO A 141 4.32 -0.12 10.29
C PRO A 141 4.24 -1.40 9.46
N GLU A 142 5.13 -2.33 9.75
CA GLU A 142 5.22 -3.58 9.02
C GLU A 142 3.98 -4.45 9.29
N LYS A 143 3.27 -4.83 8.22
CA LYS A 143 2.11 -5.72 8.32
C LYS A 143 2.37 -7.01 7.56
N THR A 144 2.81 -8.02 8.30
CA THR A 144 3.12 -9.36 7.77
C THR A 144 1.93 -9.99 7.02
N SER A 145 0.70 -9.74 7.44
CA SER A 145 -0.50 -10.24 6.75
C SER A 145 -0.74 -9.59 5.39
N LEU A 146 -0.39 -8.31 5.23
CA LEU A 146 -0.46 -7.63 3.93
C LEU A 146 0.69 -8.08 3.03
N MET A 147 1.89 -8.26 3.59
CA MET A 147 3.04 -8.78 2.82
C MET A 147 2.75 -10.17 2.27
N LYS A 148 2.22 -11.09 3.09
CA LYS A 148 1.80 -12.43 2.62
C LYS A 148 0.78 -12.36 1.49
N LYS A 149 -0.20 -11.45 1.56
CA LYS A 149 -1.19 -11.25 0.49
C LYS A 149 -0.52 -10.73 -0.80
N ALA A 150 0.40 -9.80 -0.66
CA ALA A 150 1.16 -9.23 -1.77
C ALA A 150 2.03 -10.29 -2.46
N GLU A 151 2.71 -11.14 -1.69
CA GLU A 151 3.48 -12.27 -2.22
C GLU A 151 2.60 -13.26 -2.98
N VAL A 152 1.40 -13.55 -2.48
CA VAL A 152 0.44 -14.42 -3.19
C VAL A 152 -0.02 -13.79 -4.50
N GLN A 153 -0.30 -12.48 -4.53
CA GLN A 153 -0.67 -11.77 -5.75
C GLN A 153 0.49 -11.75 -6.76
N MET A 154 1.70 -11.47 -6.28
CA MET A 154 2.92 -11.54 -7.08
C MET A 154 3.11 -12.94 -7.69
N ARG A 155 3.01 -14.01 -6.88
CA ARG A 155 3.11 -15.38 -7.38
C ARG A 155 2.07 -15.67 -8.46
N LYS A 156 0.82 -15.26 -8.24
CA LYS A 156 -0.26 -15.43 -9.24
C LYS A 156 0.06 -14.70 -10.55
N TYR A 157 0.60 -13.49 -10.47
CA TYR A 157 1.01 -12.70 -11.64
C TYR A 157 2.09 -13.42 -12.45
N PHE A 158 3.17 -13.86 -11.79
CA PHE A 158 4.25 -14.56 -12.49
C PHE A 158 3.82 -15.95 -12.99
N LEU A 159 2.95 -16.67 -12.26
CA LEU A 159 2.35 -17.93 -12.72
C LEU A 159 1.54 -17.75 -14.00
N SER A 160 0.83 -16.63 -14.16
CA SER A 160 0.02 -16.39 -15.35
C SER A 160 0.82 -15.86 -16.54
N HIS A 161 1.88 -15.09 -16.29
CA HIS A 161 2.65 -14.42 -17.35
C HIS A 161 3.89 -15.22 -17.80
N TYR A 162 4.43 -16.07 -16.93
CA TYR A 162 5.63 -16.87 -17.20
C TYR A 162 5.46 -18.33 -16.74
N PRO A 163 4.44 -19.06 -17.24
CA PRO A 163 4.17 -20.44 -16.84
C PRO A 163 5.35 -21.40 -17.10
N GLU A 164 6.19 -21.10 -18.10
CA GLU A 164 7.38 -21.85 -18.47
C GLU A 164 8.48 -21.83 -17.39
N LEU A 165 8.57 -20.78 -16.56
CA LEU A 165 9.60 -20.64 -15.51
C LEU A 165 9.27 -21.38 -14.20
N ILE A 166 8.16 -22.12 -14.17
CA ILE A 166 7.67 -22.87 -12.99
C ILE A 166 7.81 -24.39 -13.15
N ASN A 167 8.02 -24.88 -14.37
CA ASN A 167 8.11 -26.31 -14.67
C ASN A 167 9.56 -26.81 -14.89
N GLU A 168 10.57 -25.97 -14.62
CA GLU A 168 11.99 -26.36 -14.49
C GLU A 168 12.41 -26.41 -13.02
#